data_AF-A0A3D2W7M9-F1
#
_entry.id   AF-A0A3D2W7M9-F1
#
_cell.length_a   1.000
_cell.length_b   1.000
_cell.length_c   1.000
_cell.angle_alpha   90.00
_cell.angle_beta   90.00
_cell.angle_gamma   90.00
#
_symmetry.space_group_name_H-M   'P 1'
#
loop_
_entity.id
_entity.type
_entity.pdbx_description
1 polymer ?
#
loop_
_entity_poly.entity_id
_entity_poly.type
_entity_poly.pdbx_seq_one_letter_code
_entity_poly.pdbx_strand_id
1 'polypeptide(L)'
;MFPEDYEPVYEGDDFESRFPDITWHCDCCGDTLNDQENFDDHLPYWQCRKCGYLNMISADEIYASEEDYYNGIKDSHSEMMEQAVETRKKEKDR
;
A
#
# COMPACT_ATOMS: atom_id res chain seq x y z
N MET A 1 4.43 -28.31 -21.50
CA MET A 1 5.17 -27.54 -22.52
C MET A 1 4.26 -26.39 -22.90
N PHE A 2 4.57 -25.19 -22.45
CA PHE A 2 3.73 -24.02 -22.71
C PHE A 2 3.85 -23.63 -24.20
N PRO A 3 2.79 -23.07 -24.82
CA PRO A 3 2.80 -22.67 -26.22
C PRO A 3 3.97 -21.73 -26.53
N GLU A 4 4.60 -21.87 -27.70
CA GLU A 4 5.74 -21.02 -28.13
C GLU A 4 5.34 -19.54 -28.32
N ASP A 5 4.05 -19.25 -28.48
CA ASP A 5 3.51 -17.88 -28.62
C ASP A 5 2.99 -17.29 -27.29
N TYR A 6 3.30 -17.91 -26.16
CA TYR A 6 2.99 -17.32 -24.85
C TYR A 6 4.05 -16.28 -24.51
N GLU A 7 3.86 -15.06 -25.02
CA GLU A 7 4.51 -13.88 -24.46
C GLU A 7 3.71 -13.46 -23.22
N PRO A 8 4.25 -13.62 -21.99
CA PRO A 8 3.61 -13.05 -20.82
C PRO A 8 3.59 -11.52 -20.99
N VAL A 9 2.45 -10.97 -21.37
CA VAL A 9 2.24 -9.52 -21.44
C VAL A 9 2.11 -9.03 -20.01
N TYR A 10 3.25 -8.67 -19.42
CA TYR A 10 3.27 -7.95 -18.16
C TYR A 10 2.92 -6.50 -18.47
N GLU A 11 1.63 -6.16 -18.48
CA GLU A 11 1.12 -4.78 -18.65
C GLU A 11 1.28 -3.94 -17.36
N GLY A 12 2.33 -4.20 -16.58
CA GLY A 12 2.65 -3.46 -15.35
C GLY A 12 4.01 -2.79 -15.48
N ASP A 13 4.06 -1.47 -15.28
CA ASP A 13 5.29 -0.68 -15.24
C ASP A 13 5.99 -0.79 -13.86
N ASP A 14 5.98 -1.98 -13.24
CA ASP A 14 6.57 -2.25 -11.89
C ASP A 14 8.11 -2.17 -11.86
N PHE A 15 8.75 -1.60 -12.89
CA PHE A 15 10.21 -1.48 -12.91
C PHE A 15 10.74 -0.24 -12.19
N GLU A 16 9.90 0.79 -11.98
CA GLU A 16 10.33 2.07 -11.39
C GLU A 16 9.83 2.30 -9.95
N SER A 17 8.72 1.69 -9.53
CA SER A 17 8.09 1.93 -8.22
C SER A 17 7.42 0.68 -7.69
N ARG A 18 7.73 0.31 -6.43
CA ARG A 18 7.08 -0.80 -5.71
C ARG A 18 5.62 -0.52 -5.38
N PHE A 19 5.26 0.75 -5.21
CA PHE A 19 3.93 1.22 -4.84
C PHE A 19 3.48 2.32 -5.80
N PRO A 20 2.99 1.96 -7.01
CA PRO A 20 2.52 2.94 -7.98
C PRO A 20 1.35 3.75 -7.42
N ASP A 21 1.31 5.04 -7.79
CA ASP A 21 0.29 6.01 -7.36
C ASP A 21 0.23 6.30 -5.84
N ILE A 22 1.25 5.88 -5.07
CA ILE A 22 1.33 6.16 -3.64
C ILE A 22 2.26 7.34 -3.33
N THR A 23 1.70 8.35 -2.65
CA THR A 23 2.46 9.50 -2.15
C THR A 23 2.81 9.32 -0.67
N TRP A 24 4.10 9.10 -0.42
CA TRP A 24 4.70 8.99 0.89
C TRP A 24 5.00 10.36 1.48
N HIS A 25 4.61 10.55 2.74
CA HIS A 25 4.84 11.77 3.49
C HIS A 25 5.66 11.45 4.74
N CYS A 26 6.47 12.39 5.20
CA CYS A 26 7.24 12.19 6.41
C CYS A 26 6.35 12.32 7.66
N ASP A 27 6.33 11.29 8.52
CA ASP A 27 5.52 11.28 9.75
C ASP A 27 5.88 12.40 10.73
N CYS A 28 7.13 12.89 10.66
CA CYS A 28 7.63 13.92 11.59
C CYS A 28 7.42 15.35 11.09
N CYS A 29 7.58 15.60 9.79
CA CYS A 29 7.58 16.97 9.24
C CYS A 29 6.56 17.21 8.11
N GLY A 30 5.85 16.17 7.67
CA GLY A 30 4.85 16.23 6.60
C GLY A 30 5.42 16.46 5.20
N ASP A 31 6.74 16.38 5.02
CA ASP A 31 7.38 16.60 3.72
C ASP A 31 7.17 15.40 2.79
N THR A 32 6.92 15.66 1.50
CA THR A 32 6.75 14.60 0.49
C THR A 32 8.08 13.88 0.27
N LEU A 33 8.07 12.56 0.48
CA LEU A 33 9.27 11.72 0.33
C LEU A 33 9.52 11.38 -1.15
N ASN A 34 8.48 11.20 -1.96
CA ASN A 34 8.60 10.90 -3.39
C ASN A 34 9.37 11.98 -4.18
N ASP A 35 9.30 13.23 -3.74
CA ASP A 35 10.01 14.36 -4.37
C ASP A 35 11.49 14.43 -3.96
N GLN A 36 11.95 13.58 -3.03
CA GLN A 36 13.33 13.59 -2.55
C GLN A 36 14.26 12.87 -3.53
N GLU A 37 15.47 13.40 -3.68
CA GLU A 37 16.46 12.85 -4.60
C GLU A 37 16.83 11.40 -4.23
N ASN A 38 16.75 10.50 -5.22
CA ASN A 38 16.98 9.05 -5.09
C ASN A 38 15.98 8.33 -4.17
N PHE A 39 14.79 8.88 -3.94
CA PHE A 39 13.74 8.16 -3.24
C PHE A 39 13.48 6.81 -3.92
N ASP A 40 13.52 5.75 -3.12
CA ASP A 40 13.31 4.38 -3.58
C ASP A 40 12.33 3.70 -2.63
N ASP A 41 11.13 3.43 -3.14
CA ASP A 41 10.04 2.80 -2.41
C ASP A 41 10.18 1.26 -2.32
N HIS A 42 11.18 0.68 -2.99
CA HIS A 42 11.56 -0.71 -2.80
C HIS A 42 12.25 -0.94 -1.45
N LEU A 43 12.84 0.12 -0.88
CA LEU A 43 13.45 0.06 0.44
C LEU A 43 12.35 0.04 1.52
N PRO A 44 12.50 -0.79 2.57
CA PRO A 44 11.50 -0.85 3.65
C PRO A 44 11.48 0.40 4.53
N TYR A 45 12.49 1.27 4.41
CA TYR A 45 12.61 2.50 5.19
C TYR A 45 13.22 3.60 4.35
N TRP A 46 12.75 4.83 4.54
CA TRP A 46 13.33 6.02 3.94
C TRP A 46 13.63 7.09 4.98
N GLN A 47 14.88 7.57 4.99
CA GLN A 47 15.28 8.67 5.86
C GLN A 47 14.94 10.00 5.17
N CYS A 48 14.01 10.75 5.78
CA CYS A 48 13.64 12.07 5.31
C CYS A 48 14.87 12.98 5.23
N ARG A 49 15.14 13.53 4.04
CA ARG A 49 16.30 14.39 3.80
C ARG A 49 16.17 15.77 4.45
N LYS A 50 14.96 16.19 4.80
CA LYS A 50 14.66 17.48 5.44
C LYS A 50 14.84 17.45 6.96
N CYS A 51 14.28 16.46 7.65
CA CYS A 51 14.31 16.38 9.12
C CYS A 51 15.15 15.23 9.69
N GLY A 52 15.57 14.27 8.87
CA GLY A 52 16.35 13.10 9.28
C GLY A 52 15.55 11.96 9.91
N TYR A 53 14.22 12.08 10.01
CA TYR A 53 13.34 11.04 10.53
C TYR A 53 13.28 9.82 9.60
N LEU A 54 13.24 8.62 10.17
CA LEU A 54 13.18 7.36 9.44
C LEU A 54 11.71 6.92 9.30
N ASN A 55 11.18 6.95 8.08
CA ASN A 55 9.81 6.56 7.76
C ASN A 55 9.78 5.11 7.28
N MET A 56 8.71 4.38 7.60
CA MET A 56 8.52 3.00 7.14
C MET A 56 7.77 3.02 5.81
N ILE A 57 8.28 2.27 4.82
CA ILE A 57 7.70 2.17 3.48
C ILE A 57 7.20 0.72 3.31
N SER A 58 5.95 0.49 3.68
CA SER A 58 5.31 -0.83 3.63
C SER A 58 3.85 -0.73 3.25
N ALA A 59 3.31 -1.80 2.66
CA ALA A 59 1.88 -1.86 2.29
C ALA A 59 0.96 -1.65 3.51
N ASP A 60 1.40 -2.06 4.70
CA ASP A 60 0.69 -1.85 5.96
C ASP A 60 0.55 -0.37 6.36
N GLU A 61 1.38 0.51 5.83
CA GLU A 61 1.35 1.96 6.09
C GLU A 61 0.68 2.76 4.97
N ILE A 62 0.02 2.06 4.03
CA ILE A 62 -0.78 2.70 2.97
C ILE A 62 -2.22 2.86 3.45
N TYR A 63 -2.75 4.08 3.32
CA TYR A 63 -4.13 4.43 3.65
C TYR A 63 -4.86 4.86 2.38
N ALA A 64 -6.14 4.52 2.26
CA ALA A 64 -6.94 4.87 1.09
C ALA A 64 -7.22 6.38 0.98
N SER A 65 -7.21 7.10 2.11
CA SER A 65 -7.40 8.54 2.17
C SER A 65 -6.68 9.18 3.37
N GLU A 66 -6.47 10.50 3.32
CA GLU A 66 -5.97 11.27 4.47
C GLU A 66 -6.91 11.18 5.68
N GLU A 67 -8.22 11.15 5.45
CA GLU A 67 -9.22 10.99 6.51
C GLU A 67 -9.05 9.65 7.22
N ASP A 68 -8.82 8.58 6.47
CA ASP A 68 -8.53 7.25 7.01
C ASP A 68 -7.22 7.23 7.81
N TYR A 69 -6.20 7.94 7.35
CA TYR A 69 -4.95 8.11 8.10
C TYR A 69 -5.18 8.80 9.46
N TYR A 70 -5.90 9.92 9.48
CA TYR A 70 -6.19 10.63 10.74
C TYR A 70 -7.10 9.84 11.68
N ASN A 71 -7.99 9.00 11.13
CA ASN A 71 -8.88 8.13 11.88
C ASN A 71 -8.24 6.77 12.24
N GLY A 72 -7.05 6.45 11.70
CA GLY A 72 -6.39 5.16 11.89
C GLY A 72 -7.10 3.98 11.23
N ILE A 73 -7.90 4.23 10.18
CA ILE A 73 -8.65 3.22 9.44
C ILE A 73 -7.72 2.66 8.36
N LYS A 74 -7.07 1.53 8.64
CA LYS A 74 -6.38 0.76 7.59
C LYS A 74 -7.45 -0.05 6.87
N ASP A 75 -7.51 0.01 5.53
CA ASP A 75 -8.55 -0.62 4.70
C ASP A 75 -8.74 -2.09 5.08
N SER A 76 -9.65 -2.30 6.03
CA SER A 76 -10.05 -3.61 6.51
C SER A 76 -11.27 -3.98 5.68
N HIS A 77 -11.03 -4.35 4.43
CA HIS A 77 -11.98 -5.20 3.73
C HIS A 77 -12.22 -6.52 4.52
N SER A 78 -11.41 -6.84 5.54
CA SER A 78 -11.59 -7.97 6.45
C SER A 78 -12.87 -7.86 7.29
N GLU A 79 -13.24 -6.71 7.86
CA GLU A 79 -14.42 -6.62 8.74
C GLU A 79 -15.73 -6.83 7.98
N MET A 80 -15.86 -6.24 6.79
CA MET A 80 -17.04 -6.47 5.93
C MET A 80 -17.10 -7.91 5.42
N MET A 81 -15.96 -8.51 5.10
CA MET A 81 -15.88 -9.92 4.70
C MET A 81 -16.25 -10.85 5.87
N GLU A 82 -15.77 -10.58 7.09
CA GLU A 82 -16.07 -11.36 8.30
C GLU A 82 -17.57 -11.29 8.64
N GLN A 83 -18.15 -10.09 8.64
CA GLN A 83 -19.60 -9.93 8.86
C GLN A 83 -20.43 -10.64 7.78
N ALA A 84 -20.01 -10.61 6.52
CA ALA A 84 -20.66 -11.34 5.43
C ALA A 84 -20.53 -12.87 5.60
N VAL A 85 -19.37 -13.37 6.06
CA VAL A 85 -19.14 -14.79 6.37
C VAL A 85 -19.99 -15.24 7.56
N GLU A 86 -20.07 -14.45 8.63
CA GLU A 86 -20.91 -14.76 9.78
C GLU A 86 -22.41 -14.76 9.45
N THR A 87 -22.85 -13.80 8.63
CA THR A 87 -24.24 -13.74 8.17
C THR A 87 -24.60 -14.99 7.37
N ARG A 88 -23.75 -15.39 6.40
CA ARG A 88 -23.96 -16.64 5.64
C ARG A 88 -23.93 -17.89 6.51
N LYS A 89 -23.10 -17.93 7.57
CA LYS A 89 -23.12 -19.04 8.54
C LYS A 89 -24.45 -19.10 9.28
N LYS A 90 -24.96 -17.95 9.77
CA LYS A 90 -26.25 -17.86 10.46
C LYS A 90 -27.44 -18.23 9.57
N GLU A 91 -27.40 -17.89 8.28
CA GLU A 91 -28.43 -18.30 7.31
C GLU A 91 -28.42 -19.81 7.02
N LYS A 92 -27.24 -20.44 7.05
CA LYS A 92 -27.07 -21.86 6.77
C LYS A 92 -27.39 -22.76 7.97
N ASP A 93 -27.27 -22.22 9.18
CA ASP A 93 -27.67 -22.86 10.45
C ASP A 93 -29.16 -22.63 10.82
N ARG A 94 -29.93 -21.96 9.95
CA ARG A 94 -31.38 -21.72 10.11
C ARG A 94 -32.20 -22.68 9.24
#